data_AF-A0A2G5QJR3-F1
#
_entry.id   AF-A0A2G5QJR3-F1
#
_cell.length_a   1.000
_cell.length_b   1.000
_cell.length_c   1.000
_cell.angle_alpha   90.00
_cell.angle_beta   90.00
_cell.angle_gamma   90.00
#
_symmetry.space_group_name_H-M   'P 1'
#
loop_
_entity.id
_entity.type
_entity.pdbx_description
1 polymer ?
#
loop_
_entity_poly.entity_id
_entity_poly.type
_entity_poly.pdbx_seq_one_letter_code
_entity_poly.pdbx_strand_id
1 'polypeptide(L)'
;MRFDLLKILLVDDNQHMRMLLTEILRAIGVRHVFEAMDGAEALTILRSTAIDVVFTDLSMNGLDGIDFVQLVRQSPDSPNPFVPIVMITGHSTERRVHEARDAGVNEFLTKPITARGVIHRLTLLIENPRPFVRAGDYFGPDRRRRDDPRYRGERRREDDKQAFYVDDPRTERGHPTRRI
;
A
#
# COMPACT_ATOMS: atom_id res chain seq x y z
N MET A 1 -6.26 17.48 -9.42
CA MET A 1 -6.72 16.41 -8.49
C MET A 1 -7.08 17.08 -7.17
N ARG A 2 -8.22 16.74 -6.55
CA ARG A 2 -8.63 17.30 -5.26
C ARG A 2 -8.12 16.39 -4.15
N PHE A 3 -7.13 16.84 -3.39
CA PHE A 3 -6.53 16.06 -2.30
C PHE A 3 -7.18 16.32 -0.94
N ASP A 4 -8.06 17.31 -0.84
CA ASP A 4 -8.66 17.80 0.40
C ASP A 4 -9.62 16.81 1.07
N LEU A 5 -10.17 15.87 0.31
CA LEU A 5 -11.03 14.80 0.83
C LEU A 5 -10.27 13.54 1.23
N LEU A 6 -9.00 13.40 0.86
CA LEU A 6 -8.22 12.21 1.17
C LEU A 6 -7.90 12.13 2.66
N LYS A 7 -8.16 10.95 3.23
CA LYS A 7 -7.74 10.55 4.57
C LYS A 7 -6.49 9.69 4.46
N ILE A 8 -5.36 10.26 4.88
CA ILE A 8 -4.06 9.60 4.79
C ILE A 8 -3.57 9.23 6.19
N LEU A 9 -3.14 7.99 6.37
CA LEU A 9 -2.51 7.52 7.59
C LEU A 9 -0.99 7.45 7.39
N LEU A 10 -0.23 8.08 8.28
CA LEU A 10 1.22 8.00 8.38
C LEU A 10 1.60 7.07 9.53
N VAL A 11 2.40 6.05 9.25
CA VAL A 11 2.84 5.04 10.24
C VAL A 11 4.36 5.01 10.24
N ASP A 12 4.98 5.62 11.25
CA ASP A 12 6.44 5.73 11.37
C ASP A 12 6.73 5.94 12.84
N ASP A 13 7.73 5.29 13.43
CA ASP A 13 8.07 5.49 14.85
C ASP A 13 8.82 6.81 15.10
N ASN A 14 9.36 7.43 14.04
CA ASN A 14 10.03 8.72 14.09
C ASN A 14 9.05 9.89 13.93
N GLN A 15 8.81 10.60 15.03
CA GLN A 15 7.94 11.79 15.07
C GLN A 15 8.37 12.88 14.07
N HIS A 16 9.67 13.11 13.87
CA HIS A 16 10.14 14.12 12.92
C HIS A 16 9.79 13.76 11.47
N MET A 17 9.84 12.47 11.12
CA MET A 17 9.45 11.99 9.80
C MET A 17 7.94 12.15 9.59
N ARG A 18 7.12 11.81 10.59
CA ARG A 18 5.66 12.05 10.53
C ARG A 18 5.35 13.53 10.36
N MET A 19 5.96 14.43 11.15
CA MET A 19 5.79 15.88 11.00
C MET A 19 6.17 16.38 9.60
N LEU A 20 7.33 15.95 9.07
CA LEU A 20 7.76 16.32 7.72
C LEU A 20 6.75 15.90 6.65
N LEU A 21 6.28 14.65 6.71
CA LEU A 21 5.28 14.12 5.79
C LEU A 21 3.95 14.84 5.92
N THR A 22 3.49 15.09 7.15
CA THR A 22 2.27 15.86 7.42
C THR A 22 2.34 17.25 6.78
N GLU A 23 3.45 17.97 6.93
CA GLU A 23 3.64 19.29 6.31
C GLU A 23 3.68 19.22 4.78
N ILE A 24 4.35 18.22 4.20
CA ILE A 24 4.33 17.97 2.75
C ILE A 24 2.90 17.72 2.26
N LEU A 25 2.15 16.84 2.94
CA LEU A 25 0.79 16.48 2.58
C LEU A 25 -0.18 17.69 2.68
N ARG A 26 -0.05 18.49 3.73
CA ARG A 26 -0.81 19.73 3.89
C ARG A 26 -0.48 20.75 2.80
N ALA A 27 0.80 20.92 2.46
CA ALA A 27 1.25 21.84 1.42
C ALA A 27 0.67 21.49 0.04
N ILE A 28 0.43 20.20 -0.24
CA ILE A 28 -0.22 19.75 -1.48
C ILE A 28 -1.75 19.71 -1.40
N GLY A 29 -2.34 20.06 -0.24
CA GLY A 29 -3.78 20.24 -0.07
C GLY A 29 -4.52 19.10 0.63
N VAL A 30 -3.84 18.10 1.20
CA VAL A 30 -4.45 17.07 2.04
C VAL A 30 -4.84 17.67 3.39
N ARG A 31 -6.12 17.54 3.78
CA ARG A 31 -6.64 18.10 5.03
C ARG A 31 -6.77 17.08 6.16
N HIS A 32 -6.91 15.80 5.83
CA HIS A 32 -7.14 14.74 6.80
C HIS A 32 -5.91 13.83 6.88
N VAL A 33 -4.96 14.19 7.75
CA VAL A 33 -3.78 13.39 8.04
C VAL A 33 -3.93 12.78 9.43
N PHE A 34 -3.78 11.46 9.50
CA PHE A 34 -3.75 10.67 10.71
C PHE A 34 -2.33 10.15 10.91
N GLU A 35 -1.90 10.01 12.16
CA GLU A 35 -0.56 9.56 12.49
C GLU A 35 -0.65 8.38 13.45
N ALA A 36 0.27 7.43 13.30
CA ALA A 36 0.49 6.31 14.19
C ALA A 36 1.98 6.12 14.41
N MET A 37 2.39 5.83 15.64
CA MET A 37 3.79 5.57 15.98
C MET A 37 4.22 4.12 15.74
N ASP A 38 3.26 3.21 15.59
CA ASP A 38 3.52 1.80 15.32
C ASP A 38 2.35 1.15 14.57
N GLY A 39 2.52 -0.11 14.17
CA GLY A 39 1.47 -0.83 13.45
C GLY A 39 0.24 -1.18 14.30
N ALA A 40 0.33 -1.25 15.63
CA ALA A 40 -0.82 -1.54 16.48
C ALA A 40 -1.78 -0.33 16.60
N GLU A 41 -1.21 0.87 16.76
CA GLU A 41 -1.96 2.12 16.69
C GLU A 41 -2.55 2.31 15.28
N ALA A 42 -1.76 2.02 14.23
CA ALA A 42 -2.22 2.09 12.85
C ALA A 42 -3.44 1.18 12.59
N LEU A 43 -3.39 -0.08 13.07
CA LEU A 43 -4.53 -1.00 12.96
C LEU A 43 -5.76 -0.48 13.73
N THR A 44 -5.57 0.18 14.88
CA THR A 44 -6.65 0.80 15.64
C THR A 44 -7.32 1.95 14.86
N ILE A 45 -6.52 2.80 14.22
CA ILE A 45 -7.03 3.88 13.37
C ILE A 45 -7.75 3.31 12.14
N LEU A 46 -7.18 2.28 11.49
CA LEU A 46 -7.81 1.63 10.34
C LEU A 46 -9.18 1.02 10.69
N ARG A 47 -9.38 0.56 11.93
CA ARG A 47 -10.67 0.01 12.39
C ARG A 47 -11.73 1.08 12.63
N SER A 48 -11.34 2.27 13.08
CA SER A 48 -12.27 3.36 13.41
C SER A 48 -12.47 4.35 12.27
N THR A 49 -11.54 4.39 11.31
CA THR A 49 -11.47 5.40 10.26
C THR A 49 -11.27 4.74 8.90
N ALA A 50 -12.14 5.06 7.95
CA ALA A 50 -11.93 4.69 6.55
C ALA A 50 -10.77 5.51 5.96
N ILE A 51 -9.57 4.92 5.96
CA ILE A 51 -8.35 5.48 5.38
C ILE A 51 -8.26 5.17 3.88
N ASP A 52 -7.90 6.18 3.09
CA ASP A 52 -7.77 6.07 1.63
C ASP A 52 -6.37 5.62 1.20
N VAL A 53 -5.32 6.07 1.91
CA VAL A 53 -3.92 5.72 1.64
C VAL A 53 -3.15 5.64 2.96
N VAL A 54 -2.31 4.62 3.08
CA VAL A 54 -1.33 4.49 4.16
C VAL A 54 0.07 4.76 3.63
N PHE A 55 0.83 5.60 4.31
CA PHE A 55 2.29 5.64 4.19
C PHE A 55 2.87 4.98 5.44
N THR A 56 3.72 3.98 5.26
CA THR A 56 4.35 3.29 6.40
C THR A 56 5.86 3.22 6.21
N ASP A 57 6.63 3.48 7.26
CA ASP A 57 8.07 3.24 7.21
C ASP A 57 8.37 1.75 7.12
N LEU A 58 9.39 1.42 6.33
CA LEU A 58 9.85 0.05 6.17
C LEU A 58 10.49 -0.47 7.46
N SER A 59 11.05 0.37 8.34
CA SER A 59 11.83 -0.06 9.50
C SER A 59 11.37 0.66 10.76
N MET A 60 10.44 0.05 11.47
CA MET A 60 9.95 0.54 12.77
C MET A 60 10.42 -0.35 13.91
N ASN A 61 10.59 0.23 15.10
CA ASN A 61 10.82 -0.55 16.31
C ASN A 61 9.56 -1.35 16.70
N GLY A 62 9.74 -2.61 17.08
CA GLY A 62 8.63 -3.50 17.42
C GLY A 62 8.07 -4.22 16.18
N LEU A 63 6.85 -3.88 15.79
CA LEU A 63 6.20 -4.48 14.61
C LEU A 63 6.76 -3.82 13.34
N ASP A 64 7.51 -4.58 12.55
CA ASP A 64 8.15 -4.04 11.34
C ASP A 64 7.10 -3.61 10.30
N GLY A 65 7.47 -2.69 9.40
CA GLY A 65 6.57 -2.21 8.35
C GLY A 65 6.04 -3.33 7.46
N ILE A 66 6.87 -4.35 7.19
CA ILE A 66 6.47 -5.54 6.43
C ILE A 66 5.40 -6.34 7.18
N ASP A 67 5.60 -6.56 8.49
CA ASP A 67 4.66 -7.32 9.32
C ASP A 67 3.31 -6.59 9.45
N PHE A 68 3.35 -5.26 9.61
CA PHE A 68 2.15 -4.44 9.58
C PHE A 68 1.37 -4.60 8.27
N VAL A 69 2.05 -4.58 7.12
CA VAL A 69 1.39 -4.80 5.81
C VAL A 69 0.78 -6.20 5.74
N GLN A 70 1.50 -7.24 6.19
CA GLN A 70 0.96 -8.60 6.23
C GLN A 70 -0.31 -8.69 7.08
N LEU A 71 -0.31 -8.07 8.26
CA LEU A 71 -1.49 -8.01 9.13
C LEU A 71 -2.66 -7.31 8.44
N VAL A 72 -2.42 -6.19 7.75
CA VAL A 72 -3.46 -5.50 6.97
C VAL A 72 -3.99 -6.39 5.84
N ARG A 73 -3.15 -7.15 5.15
CA ARG A 73 -3.58 -7.98 4.00
C ARG A 73 -4.26 -9.29 4.39
N GLN A 74 -3.83 -9.90 5.48
CA GLN A 74 -4.15 -11.31 5.77
C GLN A 74 -4.95 -11.51 7.06
N SER A 75 -4.95 -10.55 7.99
CA SER A 75 -5.68 -10.73 9.24
C SER A 75 -7.19 -10.82 8.98
N PRO A 76 -7.91 -11.81 9.55
CA PRO A 76 -9.37 -11.87 9.50
C PRO A 76 -10.04 -10.61 10.05
N ASP A 77 -9.38 -9.95 11.00
CA ASP A 77 -9.86 -8.72 11.65
C ASP A 77 -9.36 -7.45 10.95
N SER A 78 -8.76 -7.58 9.75
CA SER A 78 -8.34 -6.42 8.97
C SER A 78 -9.57 -5.63 8.52
N PRO A 79 -9.69 -4.35 8.92
CA PRO A 79 -10.84 -3.53 8.59
C PRO A 79 -10.93 -3.19 7.10
N ASN A 80 -9.78 -3.23 6.41
CA ASN A 80 -9.67 -2.89 5.01
C ASN A 80 -8.40 -3.51 4.40
N PRO A 81 -8.48 -4.76 3.92
CA PRO A 81 -7.33 -5.43 3.33
C PRO A 81 -6.98 -4.88 1.94
N PHE A 82 -7.79 -3.99 1.35
CA PHE A 82 -7.55 -3.37 0.04
C PHE A 82 -6.91 -1.98 0.13
N VAL A 83 -6.67 -1.45 1.33
CA VAL A 83 -6.11 -0.09 1.49
C VAL A 83 -4.82 0.05 0.67
N PRO A 84 -4.69 1.08 -0.18
CA PRO A 84 -3.42 1.39 -0.82
C PRO A 84 -2.33 1.72 0.20
N ILE A 85 -1.19 1.02 0.12
CA ILE A 85 -0.05 1.20 1.03
C ILE A 85 1.19 1.63 0.24
N VAL A 86 1.74 2.79 0.58
CA VAL A 86 3.05 3.26 0.14
C VAL A 86 4.07 2.96 1.24
N MET A 87 5.04 2.12 0.95
CA MET A 87 6.12 1.85 1.89
C MET A 87 7.26 2.85 1.68
N ILE A 88 7.63 3.54 2.75
CA ILE A 88 8.74 4.47 2.76
C ILE A 88 10.01 3.71 3.11
N THR A 89 11.06 3.86 2.33
CA THR A 89 12.30 3.11 2.51
C THR A 89 13.51 4.01 2.33
N GLY A 90 14.52 3.86 3.18
CA GLY A 90 15.82 4.53 3.00
C GLY A 90 16.76 3.67 2.17
N HIS A 91 17.75 3.07 2.83
CA HIS A 91 18.63 2.07 2.26
C HIS A 91 18.09 0.68 2.61
N SER A 92 17.34 0.07 1.70
CA SER A 92 16.89 -1.31 1.83
C SER A 92 17.67 -2.23 0.90
N THR A 93 17.95 -3.44 1.38
CA THR A 93 18.48 -4.49 0.52
C THR A 93 17.41 -4.92 -0.47
N GLU A 94 17.82 -5.41 -1.64
CA GLU A 94 16.89 -5.97 -2.64
C GLU A 94 15.97 -7.04 -2.02
N ARG A 95 16.51 -7.81 -1.08
CA ARG A 95 15.76 -8.79 -0.29
C ARG A 95 14.58 -8.17 0.47
N ARG A 96 14.80 -7.10 1.23
CA ARG A 96 13.70 -6.45 1.99
C ARG A 96 12.66 -5.82 1.09
N VAL A 97 13.07 -5.28 -0.06
CA VAL A 97 12.12 -4.77 -1.08
C VAL A 97 11.29 -5.92 -1.65
N HIS A 98 11.89 -7.08 -1.88
CA HIS A 98 11.16 -8.28 -2.32
C HIS A 98 10.17 -8.76 -1.25
N GLU A 99 10.60 -8.87 0.01
CA GLU A 99 9.75 -9.25 1.14
C GLU A 99 8.57 -8.28 1.31
N ALA A 100 8.80 -6.97 1.19
CA ALA A 100 7.74 -5.96 1.23
C ALA A 100 6.74 -6.07 0.05
N ARG A 101 7.22 -6.41 -1.15
CA ARG A 101 6.34 -6.70 -2.30
C ARG A 101 5.52 -7.95 -2.06
N ASP A 102 6.13 -8.98 -1.47
CA ASP A 102 5.47 -10.22 -1.11
C ASP A 102 4.44 -10.03 0.01
N ALA A 103 4.65 -9.07 0.90
CA ALA A 103 3.65 -8.68 1.90
C ALA A 103 2.42 -7.98 1.29
N GLY A 104 2.53 -7.40 0.08
CA GLY A 104 1.39 -6.76 -0.60
C GLY A 104 1.40 -5.22 -0.59
N VAL A 105 2.60 -4.61 -0.55
CA VAL A 105 2.77 -3.16 -0.74
C VAL A 105 2.34 -2.71 -2.14
N ASN A 106 1.68 -1.53 -2.22
CA ASN A 106 1.28 -0.94 -3.50
C ASN A 106 2.43 -0.16 -4.14
N GLU A 107 3.11 0.70 -3.42
CA GLU A 107 4.18 1.49 -4.01
C GLU A 107 5.31 1.73 -3.00
N PHE A 108 6.48 2.12 -3.50
CA PHE A 108 7.63 2.47 -2.65
C PHE A 108 7.99 3.94 -2.82
N LEU A 109 8.29 4.61 -1.71
CA LEU A 109 8.83 5.97 -1.71
C LEU A 109 10.21 5.96 -1.03
N THR A 110 11.24 6.30 -1.78
CA THR A 110 12.62 6.30 -1.29
C THR A 110 12.94 7.58 -0.53
N LYS A 111 13.61 7.48 0.62
CA LYS A 111 14.23 8.62 1.31
C LYS A 111 15.42 9.12 0.47
N PRO A 112 15.68 10.44 0.35
CA PRO A 112 14.99 11.54 1.01
C PRO A 112 13.61 11.83 0.41
N ILE A 113 12.65 12.13 1.29
CA ILE A 113 11.26 12.37 0.91
C ILE A 113 11.11 13.77 0.34
N THR A 114 10.43 13.87 -0.81
CA THR A 114 10.14 15.14 -1.48
C THR A 114 8.65 15.25 -1.77
N ALA A 115 8.12 16.48 -1.81
CA ALA A 115 6.73 16.73 -2.20
C ALA A 115 6.39 16.13 -3.57
N ARG A 116 7.32 16.25 -4.54
CA ARG A 116 7.17 15.63 -5.87
C ARG A 116 7.03 14.11 -5.79
N GLY A 117 7.84 13.45 -4.97
CA GLY A 117 7.77 12.00 -4.76
C GLY A 117 6.43 11.56 -4.16
N VAL A 118 5.96 12.29 -3.15
CA VAL A 118 4.66 12.04 -2.51
C VAL A 118 3.51 12.21 -3.49
N ILE A 119 3.46 13.35 -4.21
CA ILE A 119 2.44 13.62 -5.25
C ILE A 119 2.45 12.50 -6.29
N HIS A 120 3.62 12.14 -6.81
CA HIS A 120 3.72 11.11 -7.83
C HIS A 120 3.15 9.76 -7.36
N ARG A 121 3.39 9.36 -6.11
CA ARG A 121 2.87 8.11 -5.55
C ARG A 121 1.36 8.16 -5.35
N LEU A 122 0.84 9.27 -4.82
CA LEU A 122 -0.61 9.46 -4.68
C LEU A 122 -1.31 9.43 -6.05
N THR A 123 -0.78 10.12 -7.05
CA THR A 123 -1.32 10.12 -8.41
C THR A 123 -1.36 8.71 -9.00
N LEU A 124 -0.27 7.93 -8.86
CA LEU A 124 -0.25 6.55 -9.34
C LEU A 124 -1.31 5.67 -8.68
N LEU A 125 -1.49 5.78 -7.36
CA LEU A 125 -2.48 4.98 -6.64
C LEU A 125 -3.93 5.33 -7.01
N ILE A 126 -4.20 6.61 -7.24
CA ILE A 126 -5.56 7.11 -7.50
C ILE A 126 -5.97 6.93 -8.95
N GLU A 127 -5.07 7.25 -9.90
CA GLU A 127 -5.38 7.21 -11.33
C GLU A 127 -5.14 5.84 -11.95
N ASN A 128 -4.18 5.08 -11.42
CA ASN A 128 -3.79 3.77 -11.95
C ASN A 128 -3.87 2.69 -10.85
N PRO A 129 -5.03 2.50 -10.20
CA PRO A 129 -5.17 1.51 -9.16
C PRO A 129 -4.90 0.12 -9.75
N ARG A 130 -4.00 -0.62 -9.12
CA ARG A 130 -3.72 -2.01 -9.50
C ARG A 130 -4.81 -2.92 -8.93
N PRO A 131 -5.37 -3.85 -9.74
CA PRO A 131 -6.32 -4.82 -9.21
C PRO A 131 -5.64 -5.70 -8.16
N PHE A 132 -6.41 -6.12 -7.15
CA PHE A 132 -5.91 -7.05 -6.14
C PHE A 132 -6.02 -8.48 -6.63
N VAL A 133 -5.06 -9.31 -6.25
CA VAL A 133 -5.03 -10.73 -6.57
C VAL A 133 -4.85 -11.55 -5.30
N ARG A 134 -5.46 -12.74 -5.29
CA ARG A 134 -5.21 -13.77 -4.29
C ARG A 134 -4.52 -14.95 -4.96
N ALA A 135 -3.38 -15.37 -4.44
CA ALA A 135 -2.60 -16.51 -4.94
C ALA A 135 -2.00 -17.28 -3.76
N GLY A 136 -2.66 -18.38 -3.35
CA GLY A 136 -2.34 -19.05 -2.09
C GLY A 136 -2.47 -18.10 -0.89
N ASP A 137 -1.35 -17.91 -0.20
CA ASP A 137 -1.26 -17.09 1.01
C ASP A 137 -0.99 -15.61 0.70
N TYR A 138 -0.73 -15.28 -0.58
CA TYR A 138 -0.58 -13.91 -1.02
C TYR A 138 -1.94 -13.25 -1.25
N PHE A 139 -2.11 -12.06 -0.68
CA PHE A 139 -3.17 -11.12 -1.03
C PHE A 139 -2.58 -9.72 -1.19
N GLY A 140 -2.74 -9.12 -2.35
CA GLY A 140 -2.18 -7.80 -2.62
C GLY A 140 -2.35 -7.35 -4.07
N PRO A 141 -1.80 -6.17 -4.43
CA PRO A 141 -1.94 -5.62 -5.77
C PRO A 141 -1.14 -6.43 -6.80
N ASP A 142 -1.73 -6.67 -7.97
CA ASP A 142 -1.11 -7.45 -9.05
C ASP A 142 0.30 -6.95 -9.37
N ARG A 143 1.29 -7.82 -9.18
CA ARG A 143 2.73 -7.50 -9.33
C ARG A 143 3.11 -7.20 -10.78
N ARG A 144 2.24 -7.51 -11.75
CA ARG A 144 2.46 -7.28 -13.18
C ARG A 144 2.24 -5.79 -13.50
N ARG A 145 3.32 -5.00 -13.46
CA ARG A 145 3.28 -3.57 -13.82
C ARG A 145 3.13 -3.29 -15.32
N ARG A 146 3.51 -4.24 -16.17
CA ARG A 146 3.37 -4.14 -17.63
C ARG A 146 2.53 -5.31 -18.11
N ASP A 147 1.45 -5.00 -18.81
CA ASP A 147 0.90 -5.93 -19.79
C ASP A 147 2.00 -6.14 -20.84
N ASP A 148 2.62 -7.33 -20.85
CA ASP A 148 3.41 -7.73 -22.02
C ASP A 148 2.41 -8.37 -22.98
N PRO A 149 2.04 -7.72 -24.09
CA PRO A 149 1.06 -8.26 -25.04
C PRO A 149 1.49 -9.58 -25.69
N ARG A 150 2.75 -10.01 -25.50
CA ARG A 150 3.27 -11.31 -25.98
C ARG A 150 3.06 -12.43 -24.97
N TYR A 151 2.68 -12.13 -23.74
CA TYR A 151 2.50 -13.12 -22.70
C TYR A 151 1.03 -13.59 -22.65
N ARG A 152 0.77 -14.83 -23.10
CA ARG A 152 -0.57 -15.45 -23.19
C ARG A 152 -0.75 -16.67 -22.26
N GLY A 153 0.09 -16.82 -21.23
CA GLY A 153 0.02 -17.95 -20.30
C GLY A 153 -0.76 -17.61 -19.01
N GLU A 154 -1.43 -18.59 -18.42
CA GLU A 154 -2.10 -18.42 -17.11
C GLU A 154 -1.08 -18.19 -15.95
N ARG A 155 0.20 -18.59 -16.10
CA ARG A 155 1.24 -18.58 -15.04
C ARG A 155 2.63 -18.18 -15.55
N ARG A 156 3.29 -17.21 -14.89
CA ARG A 156 4.63 -16.72 -15.30
C ARG A 156 5.77 -17.54 -14.69
N ARG A 157 5.49 -18.34 -13.66
CA ARG A 157 6.39 -19.32 -13.04
C ARG A 157 5.67 -20.68 -12.90
N GLU A 158 6.39 -21.78 -13.02
CA GLU A 158 5.83 -23.14 -12.85
C GLU A 158 5.17 -23.33 -11.46
N ASP A 159 5.70 -22.64 -10.44
CA ASP A 159 5.22 -22.68 -9.05
C ASP A 159 4.08 -21.69 -8.73
N ASP A 160 3.58 -20.91 -9.70
CA ASP A 160 2.50 -19.96 -9.43
C ASP A 160 1.23 -20.74 -9.03
N LYS A 161 0.83 -20.65 -7.75
CA LYS A 161 -0.50 -21.06 -7.28
C LYS A 161 -1.55 -20.33 -8.12
N GLN A 162 -2.69 -20.97 -8.37
CA GLN A 162 -3.76 -20.35 -9.16
C GLN A 162 -4.14 -18.98 -8.56
N ALA A 163 -4.11 -17.95 -9.38
CA ALA A 163 -4.28 -16.57 -8.96
C ALA A 163 -5.62 -16.02 -9.46
N PHE A 164 -6.35 -15.35 -8.59
CA PHE A 164 -7.68 -14.81 -8.87
C PHE A 164 -7.69 -13.31 -8.63
N TYR A 165 -8.24 -12.54 -9.56
CA TYR A 165 -8.58 -11.14 -9.28
C TYR A 165 -9.65 -11.08 -8.19
N VAL A 166 -9.49 -10.14 -7.27
CA VAL A 166 -10.41 -9.91 -6.16
C VAL A 166 -10.90 -8.47 -6.25
N ASP A 167 -12.22 -8.31 -6.34
CA ASP A 167 -12.86 -7.00 -6.38
C ASP A 167 -12.82 -6.33 -5.00
N ASP A 168 -12.44 -5.06 -4.96
CA ASP A 168 -12.58 -4.24 -3.76
C ASP A 168 -14.06 -3.84 -3.63
N PRO A 169 -14.79 -4.33 -2.62
CA PRO A 169 -16.23 -4.10 -2.46
C PRO A 169 -16.59 -2.62 -2.27
N ARG A 170 -15.60 -1.75 -2.05
CA ARG A 170 -15.77 -0.31 -1.84
C ARG A 170 -15.58 0.50 -3.12
N THR A 171 -15.12 -0.14 -4.20
CA THR A 171 -14.96 0.51 -5.50
C THR A 171 -16.17 0.21 -6.38
N GLU A 172 -16.88 1.26 -6.84
CA GLU A 172 -17.99 1.12 -7.82
C GLU A 172 -17.49 0.64 -9.20
N ARG A 173 -16.18 0.62 -9.42
CA ARG A 173 -15.53 0.12 -10.64
C ARG A 173 -15.21 -1.37 -10.50
N GLY A 174 -16.25 -2.19 -10.39
CA GLY A 174 -16.11 -3.64 -10.47
C GLY A 174 -15.35 -4.03 -11.74
N HIS A 175 -14.22 -4.71 -11.58
CA HIS A 175 -13.66 -5.45 -12.71
C HIS A 175 -14.39 -6.79 -12.73
N PRO A 176 -14.91 -7.25 -13.88
CA PRO A 176 -15.52 -8.57 -13.92
C PRO A 176 -14.48 -9.56 -13.42
N THR A 177 -14.86 -10.39 -12.44
CA THR A 177 -14.04 -11.46 -11.88
C THR A 177 -13.55 -12.34 -13.04
N ARG A 178 -12.34 -12.07 -13.51
CA ARG A 178 -11.71 -12.80 -14.62
C ARG A 178 -10.61 -13.64 -14.04
N ARG A 179 -10.49 -14.88 -14.51
CA ARG A 179 -9.25 -15.64 -14.32
C ARG A 179 -8.12 -14.86 -14.98
N ILE A 180 -6.97 -14.89 -14.33
CA ILE A 180 -5.72 -14.33 -14.86
C ILE A 180 -5.33 -15.05 -16.15
#